data_AF-A0A257VUP2-F1
#
_entry.id   AF-A0A257VUP2-F1
#
_cell.length_a   1.000
_cell.length_b   1.000
_cell.length_c   1.000
_cell.angle_alpha   90.00
_cell.angle_beta   90.00
_cell.angle_gamma   90.00
#
_symmetry.space_group_name_H-M   'P 1'
#
loop_
_entity.id
_entity.type
_entity.pdbx_description
1 polymer ?
#
loop_
_entity_poly.entity_id
_entity_poly.type
_entity_poly.pdbx_seq_one_letter_code
_entity_poly.pdbx_strand_id
1 'polypeptide(L)'
;MALAFLPRQFRTWLTAVVLTSACGLCAQSSDAATPKGLGDPGQLQKLRVEPNLEGKGISLRGRDSRQQLFVTGEYSSGQLRDHTRTVQYSSEPADFIAVDGSGYLTPLKDAQGIVRVTASGNLTAELAV
;
A
#
# COMPACT_ATOMS: atom_id res chain seq x y z
N MET A 1 -20.13 96.58 -18.08
CA MET A 1 -20.58 95.24 -18.51
C MET A 1 -20.98 94.49 -17.24
N ALA A 2 -22.19 94.74 -16.74
CA ALA A 2 -23.40 93.90 -16.80
C ALA A 2 -23.53 92.99 -15.55
N LEU A 3 -24.45 93.33 -14.62
CA LEU A 3 -25.70 92.61 -14.29
C LEU A 3 -25.44 91.29 -13.51
N ALA A 4 -25.77 91.12 -12.22
CA ALA A 4 -27.08 91.09 -11.54
C ALA A 4 -27.42 89.66 -11.05
N PHE A 5 -28.29 89.57 -10.03
CA PHE A 5 -29.14 88.43 -9.61
C PHE A 5 -28.56 87.22 -8.82
N LEU A 6 -28.76 87.24 -7.48
CA LEU A 6 -29.66 86.39 -6.65
C LEU A 6 -29.62 84.82 -6.75
N PRO A 7 -30.19 84.10 -5.76
CA PRO A 7 -29.55 83.07 -4.93
C PRO A 7 -29.88 81.63 -5.37
N ARG A 8 -29.22 80.60 -4.82
CA ARG A 8 -29.75 79.22 -4.87
C ARG A 8 -29.19 78.35 -3.72
N GLN A 9 -29.97 78.07 -2.67
CA GLN A 9 -31.03 77.05 -2.54
C GLN A 9 -30.49 75.60 -2.51
N PHE A 10 -30.73 74.95 -1.36
CA PHE A 10 -31.20 73.57 -1.20
C PHE A 10 -30.27 72.35 -1.42
N ARG A 11 -30.32 71.50 -0.38
CA ARG A 11 -30.55 70.04 -0.35
C ARG A 11 -29.39 69.11 0.01
N THR A 12 -29.37 68.82 1.31
CA THR A 12 -29.27 67.49 1.95
C THR A 12 -29.17 66.29 1.00
N TRP A 13 -28.10 65.51 1.16
CA TRP A 13 -28.11 64.07 0.89
C TRP A 13 -27.41 63.35 2.06
N LEU A 14 -28.23 62.75 2.92
CA LEU A 14 -27.84 61.65 3.80
C LEU A 14 -27.60 60.41 2.93
N THR A 15 -26.38 59.90 2.91
CA THR A 15 -26.11 58.50 2.58
C THR A 15 -25.08 57.95 3.55
N ALA A 16 -25.59 57.35 4.64
CA ALA A 16 -24.85 56.43 5.46
C ALA A 16 -24.62 55.14 4.65
N VAL A 17 -23.36 54.82 4.33
CA VAL A 17 -22.97 53.50 3.83
C VAL A 17 -22.38 52.74 5.00
N VAL A 18 -23.22 51.92 5.65
CA VAL A 18 -22.77 50.90 6.60
C VAL A 18 -22.33 49.70 5.78
N LEU A 19 -21.01 49.54 5.59
CA LEU A 19 -20.43 48.34 5.01
C LEU A 19 -20.21 47.32 6.14
N THR A 20 -21.21 46.48 6.41
CA THR A 20 -21.09 45.35 7.32
C THR A 20 -20.36 44.21 6.61
N SER A 21 -19.10 43.98 7.01
CA SER A 21 -18.35 42.78 6.67
C SER A 21 -19.01 41.55 7.31
N ALA A 22 -19.81 40.83 6.53
CA ALA A 22 -20.16 39.44 6.81
C ALA A 22 -19.28 38.54 5.93
N CYS A 23 -18.08 38.23 6.42
CA CYS A 23 -17.30 37.11 5.93
C CYS A 23 -18.06 35.84 6.33
N GLY A 24 -18.97 35.39 5.46
CA GLY A 24 -19.62 34.11 5.60
C GLY A 24 -18.57 33.02 5.47
N LEU A 25 -18.13 32.47 6.61
CA LEU A 25 -17.40 31.21 6.66
C LEU A 25 -18.27 30.16 5.96
N CYS A 26 -17.89 29.75 4.75
CA CYS A 26 -18.32 28.49 4.20
C CYS A 26 -17.68 27.38 5.03
N ALA A 27 -18.38 26.92 6.08
CA ALA A 27 -18.08 25.65 6.71
C ALA A 27 -18.38 24.55 5.70
N GLN A 28 -17.37 24.14 4.93
CA GLN A 28 -17.45 22.94 4.09
C GLN A 28 -17.39 21.73 5.00
N SER A 29 -18.55 21.16 5.31
CA SER A 29 -18.65 19.85 5.92
C SER A 29 -18.13 18.82 4.92
N SER A 30 -16.87 18.45 5.03
CA SER A 30 -16.31 17.31 4.31
C SER A 30 -16.84 16.04 4.97
N ASP A 31 -17.89 15.45 4.39
CA ASP A 31 -18.37 14.14 4.80
C ASP A 31 -17.31 13.12 4.36
N ALA A 32 -16.48 12.69 5.32
CA ALA A 32 -15.37 11.80 5.07
C ALA A 32 -15.92 10.40 4.77
N ALA A 33 -16.06 10.08 3.47
CA ALA A 33 -16.40 8.74 3.04
C ALA A 33 -15.38 7.74 3.62
N THR A 34 -15.86 6.80 4.43
CA THR A 34 -15.02 5.70 4.92
C THR A 34 -14.43 4.96 3.72
N PRO A 35 -13.09 4.77 3.65
CA PRO A 35 -12.48 4.04 2.55
C PRO A 35 -13.02 2.62 2.55
N LYS A 36 -13.79 2.27 1.52
CA LYS A 36 -14.21 0.89 1.27
C LYS A 36 -12.96 0.11 0.89
N GLY A 37 -12.42 -0.66 1.84
CA GLY A 37 -11.37 -1.63 1.60
C GLY A 37 -11.82 -2.72 0.63
N LEU A 38 -10.92 -3.65 0.30
CA LEU A 38 -11.13 -4.68 -0.73
C LEU A 38 -12.14 -5.78 -0.32
N GLY A 39 -12.73 -5.70 0.87
CA GLY A 39 -13.65 -6.71 1.41
C GLY A 39 -12.95 -7.95 1.96
N ASP A 40 -13.74 -8.95 2.34
CA ASP A 40 -13.24 -10.27 2.78
C ASP A 40 -12.53 -11.00 1.63
N PRO A 41 -11.26 -11.42 1.78
CA PRO A 41 -10.55 -12.17 0.75
C PRO A 41 -11.09 -13.60 0.54
N GLY A 42 -11.82 -14.17 1.51
CA GLY A 42 -12.31 -15.55 1.42
C GLY A 42 -11.22 -16.59 1.68
N GLN A 43 -11.26 -17.71 0.96
CA GLN A 43 -10.37 -18.86 1.22
C GLN A 43 -9.05 -18.72 0.47
N LEU A 44 -7.94 -19.05 1.12
CA LEU A 44 -6.62 -19.14 0.48
C LEU A 44 -6.58 -20.36 -0.43
N GLN A 45 -6.32 -20.17 -1.72
CA GLN A 45 -6.34 -21.25 -2.73
C GLN A 45 -4.94 -21.69 -3.15
N LYS A 46 -3.99 -20.76 -3.26
CA LYS A 46 -2.64 -21.05 -3.78
C LYS A 46 -1.59 -20.17 -3.11
N LEU A 47 -0.38 -20.72 -2.98
CA LEU A 47 0.82 -19.96 -2.62
C LEU A 47 1.73 -19.82 -3.84
N ARG A 48 2.33 -18.64 -3.97
CA ARG A 48 3.37 -18.34 -4.96
C ARG A 48 4.61 -17.87 -4.22
N VAL A 49 5.72 -18.59 -4.42
CA VAL A 49 7.02 -18.23 -3.86
C VAL A 49 7.83 -17.51 -4.93
N GLU A 50 8.33 -16.33 -4.58
CA GLU A 50 9.08 -15.47 -5.48
C GLU A 50 10.41 -15.05 -4.82
N PRO A 51 11.47 -14.78 -5.60
CA PRO A 51 11.51 -14.89 -7.07
C PRO A 51 11.53 -16.35 -7.54
N ASN A 52 10.74 -16.67 -8.57
CA ASN A 52 10.75 -17.96 -9.26
C ASN A 52 10.46 -17.74 -10.75
N LEU A 53 11.40 -17.08 -11.42
CA LEU A 53 11.25 -16.71 -12.81
C LEU A 53 11.11 -17.98 -13.66
N GLU A 54 10.03 -18.05 -14.43
CA GLU A 54 9.72 -19.16 -15.34
C GLU A 54 9.58 -20.54 -14.65
N GLY A 55 9.43 -20.58 -13.32
CA GLY A 55 9.32 -21.83 -12.56
C GLY A 55 10.62 -22.62 -12.44
N LYS A 56 11.78 -22.01 -12.72
CA LYS A 56 13.10 -22.68 -12.72
C LYS A 56 13.80 -22.69 -11.37
N GLY A 57 13.26 -22.00 -10.36
CA GLY A 57 13.94 -21.78 -9.09
C GLY A 57 14.85 -20.57 -9.09
N ILE A 58 15.77 -20.55 -8.14
CA ILE A 58 16.80 -19.51 -7.97
C ILE A 58 18.18 -20.13 -7.86
N SER A 59 19.23 -19.32 -7.94
CA SER A 59 20.61 -19.76 -7.70
C SER A 59 21.34 -18.72 -6.88
N LEU A 60 21.96 -19.17 -5.79
CA LEU A 60 22.77 -18.36 -4.89
C LEU A 60 24.24 -18.71 -5.11
N ARG A 61 25.06 -17.71 -5.45
CA ARG A 61 26.47 -17.92 -5.80
C ARG A 61 27.39 -17.31 -4.75
N GLY A 62 28.14 -18.16 -4.07
CA GLY A 62 29.13 -17.78 -3.08
C GLY A 62 28.55 -17.62 -1.67
N ARG A 63 29.43 -17.76 -0.67
CA ARG A 63 29.09 -17.80 0.76
C ARG A 63 28.37 -16.57 1.30
N ASP A 64 28.60 -15.40 0.68
CA ASP A 64 28.03 -14.12 1.13
C ASP A 64 26.78 -13.73 0.32
N SER A 65 26.33 -14.61 -0.59
CA SER A 65 25.08 -14.39 -1.32
C SER A 65 23.89 -14.51 -0.37
N ARG A 66 22.87 -13.69 -0.62
CA ARG A 66 21.63 -13.63 0.16
C ARG A 66 20.47 -13.44 -0.80
N GLN A 67 19.30 -13.96 -0.44
CA GLN A 67 18.06 -13.75 -1.20
C GLN A 67 16.90 -13.53 -0.24
N GLN A 68 16.06 -12.55 -0.56
CA GLN A 68 14.77 -12.37 0.09
C GLN A 68 13.71 -13.16 -0.68
N LEU A 69 12.96 -14.03 -0.01
CA LEU A 69 11.76 -14.65 -0.56
C LEU A 69 10.54 -13.78 -0.25
N PHE A 70 9.59 -13.79 -1.18
CA PHE A 70 8.25 -13.25 -0.99
C PHE A 70 7.27 -14.38 -1.23
N VAL A 71 6.26 -14.49 -0.38
CA VAL A 71 5.21 -15.49 -0.51
C VAL A 71 3.89 -14.77 -0.69
N THR A 72 3.31 -14.91 -1.88
CA THR A 72 2.01 -14.34 -2.21
C THR A 72 0.94 -15.41 -2.12
N GLY A 73 -0.08 -15.17 -1.29
CA GLY A 73 -1.29 -15.98 -1.23
C GLY A 73 -2.33 -15.50 -2.23
N GLU A 74 -2.82 -16.40 -3.06
CA GLU A 74 -3.92 -16.17 -4.02
C GLU A 74 -5.22 -16.69 -3.39
N TYR A 75 -6.20 -15.80 -3.22
CA TYR A 75 -7.46 -16.09 -2.55
C TYR A 75 -8.60 -16.33 -3.55
N SER A 76 -9.68 -16.96 -3.08
CA SER A 76 -10.88 -17.28 -3.87
C SER A 76 -11.56 -16.05 -4.48
N SER A 77 -11.41 -14.88 -3.85
CA SER A 77 -11.91 -13.62 -4.40
C SER A 77 -11.02 -13.04 -5.50
N GLY A 78 -9.90 -13.68 -5.86
CA GLY A 78 -8.84 -13.13 -6.71
C GLY A 78 -7.91 -12.14 -6.01
N GLN A 79 -8.09 -11.90 -4.71
CA GLN A 79 -7.20 -11.03 -3.95
C GLN A 79 -5.83 -11.69 -3.75
N LEU A 80 -4.78 -10.87 -3.81
CA LEU A 80 -3.42 -11.26 -3.47
C LEU A 80 -3.06 -10.69 -2.11
N ARG A 81 -2.47 -11.51 -1.23
CA ARG A 81 -1.98 -11.06 0.09
C ARG A 81 -0.56 -11.55 0.34
N ASP A 82 0.22 -10.73 1.02
CA ASP A 82 1.54 -11.13 1.50
C ASP A 82 1.41 -12.13 2.65
N HIS A 83 2.06 -13.27 2.48
CA HIS A 83 2.16 -14.37 3.45
C HIS A 83 3.60 -14.64 3.88
N THR A 84 4.56 -13.79 3.47
CA THR A 84 6.00 -13.98 3.71
C THR A 84 6.33 -14.23 5.18
N ARG A 85 5.61 -13.60 6.11
CA ARG A 85 5.86 -13.74 7.56
C ARG A 85 4.89 -14.65 8.30
N THR A 86 3.92 -15.23 7.60
CA THR A 86 2.86 -16.06 8.19
C THR A 86 3.00 -17.54 7.81
N VAL A 87 3.80 -17.86 6.80
CA VAL A 87 4.15 -19.24 6.44
C VAL A 87 5.26 -19.82 7.31
N GLN A 88 5.34 -21.13 7.33
CA GLN A 88 6.46 -21.89 7.87
C GLN A 88 7.39 -22.25 6.72
N TYR A 89 8.68 -21.92 6.87
CA TYR A 89 9.72 -22.27 5.92
C TYR A 89 10.46 -23.53 6.36
N SER A 90 10.88 -24.34 5.38
CA SER A 90 11.75 -25.49 5.58
C SER A 90 12.61 -25.71 4.33
N SER A 91 13.73 -26.39 4.49
CA SER A 91 14.68 -26.67 3.40
C SER A 91 15.05 -28.15 3.38
N GLU A 92 15.16 -28.71 2.18
CA GLU A 92 15.59 -30.09 1.96
C GLU A 92 16.63 -30.12 0.81
N PRO A 93 17.83 -30.69 0.99
CA PRO A 93 18.34 -31.40 2.18
C PRO A 93 18.45 -30.53 3.43
N ALA A 94 18.54 -31.12 4.62
CA ALA A 94 18.89 -30.34 5.80
C ALA A 94 20.28 -29.67 5.62
N ASP A 95 20.45 -28.50 6.23
CA ASP A 95 21.72 -27.76 6.32
C ASP A 95 22.34 -27.29 4.99
N PHE A 96 21.57 -27.12 3.91
CA PHE A 96 22.12 -26.50 2.69
C PHE A 96 21.89 -25.00 2.58
N ILE A 97 20.74 -24.57 3.08
CA ILE A 97 20.33 -23.18 3.10
C ILE A 97 19.56 -22.94 4.40
N ALA A 98 19.87 -21.86 5.09
CA ALA A 98 19.04 -21.37 6.18
C ALA A 98 18.00 -20.42 5.61
N VAL A 99 16.76 -20.56 6.06
CA VAL A 99 15.65 -19.66 5.78
C VAL A 99 15.04 -19.21 7.10
N ASP A 100 15.01 -17.92 7.35
CA ASP A 100 14.39 -17.39 8.57
C ASP A 100 12.89 -17.11 8.41
N GLY A 101 12.22 -16.77 9.51
CA GLY A 101 10.77 -16.47 9.50
C GLY A 101 10.39 -15.19 8.75
N SER A 102 11.37 -14.41 8.27
CA SER A 102 11.15 -13.27 7.38
C SER A 102 11.27 -13.64 5.90
N GLY A 103 11.61 -14.89 5.58
CA GLY A 103 11.87 -15.36 4.23
C GLY A 103 13.28 -15.05 3.74
N TYR A 104 14.23 -14.72 4.63
CA TYR A 104 15.60 -14.40 4.26
C TYR A 104 16.46 -15.66 4.14
N LEU A 105 17.07 -15.86 2.97
CA LEU A 105 17.91 -17.01 2.64
C LEU A 105 19.39 -16.72 2.87
N THR A 106 20.05 -17.64 3.57
CA THR A 106 21.50 -17.66 3.78
C THR A 106 22.06 -19.03 3.35
N PRO A 107 22.92 -19.10 2.32
CA PRO A 107 23.59 -20.33 1.91
C PRO A 107 24.48 -20.88 3.02
N LEU A 108 24.46 -22.19 3.23
CA LEU A 108 25.31 -22.89 4.20
C LEU A 108 26.35 -23.78 3.50
N LYS A 109 25.98 -24.41 2.38
CA LYS A 109 26.88 -25.26 1.58
C LYS A 109 26.48 -25.23 0.11
N ASP A 110 27.40 -25.64 -0.75
CA ASP A 110 27.13 -25.86 -2.17
C ASP A 110 26.30 -27.15 -2.33
N ALA A 111 25.02 -27.00 -2.66
CA ALA A 111 24.12 -28.09 -2.97
C ALA A 111 22.93 -27.58 -3.78
N GLN A 112 22.16 -28.51 -4.34
CA GLN A 112 20.83 -28.24 -4.90
C GLN A 112 19.80 -28.74 -3.90
N GLY A 113 18.69 -28.01 -3.79
CA GLY A 113 17.62 -28.41 -2.90
C GLY A 113 16.32 -27.67 -3.15
N ILE A 114 15.40 -27.84 -2.22
CA ILE A 114 14.07 -27.25 -2.25
C ILE A 114 13.87 -26.46 -0.96
N VAL A 115 13.35 -25.25 -1.10
CA VAL A 115 12.74 -24.50 0.00
C VAL A 115 11.23 -24.72 -0.09
N ARG A 116 10.63 -25.33 0.93
CA ARG A 116 9.19 -25.54 1.07
C ARG A 116 8.61 -24.49 1.99
N VAL A 117 7.51 -23.88 1.57
CA VAL A 117 6.67 -22.98 2.37
C VAL A 117 5.34 -23.65 2.67
N THR A 118 4.86 -23.52 3.91
CA THR A 118 3.59 -24.09 4.36
C THR A 118 2.75 -22.98 5.01
N ALA A 119 1.54 -22.76 4.53
CA ALA A 119 0.57 -21.84 5.12
C ALA A 119 -0.48 -22.58 5.96
N SER A 120 -1.39 -21.83 6.57
CA SER A 120 -2.57 -22.36 7.26
C SER A 120 -3.35 -23.33 6.38
N GLY A 121 -3.87 -24.41 6.97
CA GLY A 121 -4.59 -25.45 6.24
C GLY A 121 -3.69 -26.43 5.50
N ASN A 122 -2.39 -26.48 5.83
CA ASN A 122 -1.38 -27.35 5.22
C ASN A 122 -1.18 -27.11 3.71
N LEU A 123 -1.52 -25.91 3.22
CA LEU A 123 -1.26 -25.54 1.84
C LEU A 123 0.24 -25.28 1.66
N THR A 124 0.85 -25.96 0.70
CA THR A 124 2.30 -25.89 0.47
C THR A 124 2.65 -25.32 -0.90
N ALA A 125 3.81 -24.66 -0.99
CA ALA A 125 4.48 -24.37 -2.24
C ALA A 125 5.99 -24.61 -2.10
N GLU A 126 6.67 -24.80 -3.23
CA GLU A 126 8.08 -25.17 -3.26
C GLU A 126 8.85 -24.29 -4.23
N LEU A 127 10.13 -24.07 -3.90
CA LEU A 127 11.09 -23.34 -4.71
C LEU A 127 12.38 -24.15 -4.80
N ALA A 128 12.81 -24.48 -6.02
CA ALA A 128 14.13 -25.04 -6.25
C ALA A 128 15.22 -23.98 -6.05
N VAL A 129 16.34 -24.37 -5.43
CA VAL A 129 17.49 -23.50 -5.13
C VAL A 129 18.80 -24.21 -5.45
#